data_AF-C6M015-F1
#
_entry.id   AF-C6M015-F1
#
_cell.length_a   1.000
_cell.length_b   1.000
_cell.length_c   1.000
_cell.angle_alpha   90.00
_cell.angle_beta   90.00
_cell.angle_gamma   90.00
#
_symmetry.space_group_name_H-M   'P 1'
#
loop_
_entity.id
_entity.type
_entity.pdbx_description
1 polymer ?
#
loop_
_entity_poly.entity_id
_entity_poly.type
_entity_poly.pdbx_seq_one_letter_code
_entity_poly.pdbx_strand_id
1 'polypeptide(L)'
;MQERIYCSEQIIIPNQLPAIIKEYSKVVLREQPSDLIGFSIKYFKQLSALRPNSVSHESFAPDLKLVSGLYRDLSDNVDLEAAVEKHLIPQPVHHSIKSMLQMAQLEPDALTYTILLLSLAYTSMGKVVESVMAVTSPTHNGEIRATLLIQIFEVLSRFDPRVETDVLEACTGWVKTLVQFEGDNPVVSYPMVVKAGFLGDKTDNK
;
A
#
# COMPACT_ATOMS: atom_id res chain seq x y z
N MET A 1 0.16 -28.26 52.37
CA MET A 1 -0.55 -28.21 51.07
C MET A 1 -0.48 -26.75 50.63
N GLN A 2 0.24 -26.43 49.57
CA GLN A 2 0.51 -25.03 49.19
C GLN A 2 -0.69 -24.52 48.38
N GLU A 3 -1.54 -23.73 49.03
CA GLU A 3 -2.68 -23.06 48.36
C GLU A 3 -2.13 -22.13 47.27
N ARG A 4 -2.56 -22.34 46.02
CA ARG A 4 -2.16 -21.46 44.93
C ARG A 4 -2.81 -20.09 45.15
N ILE A 5 -1.98 -19.05 45.27
CA ILE A 5 -2.39 -17.64 45.45
C ILE A 5 -3.03 -17.04 44.18
N TYR A 6 -3.14 -17.79 43.08
CA TYR A 6 -3.59 -17.31 41.77
C TYR A 6 -4.89 -17.99 41.33
N CYS A 7 -5.88 -17.18 40.93
CA CYS A 7 -7.12 -17.66 40.32
C CYS A 7 -6.87 -18.00 38.84
N SER A 8 -7.47 -19.08 38.33
CA SER A 8 -7.32 -19.53 36.94
C SER A 8 -7.73 -18.48 35.90
N GLU A 9 -8.66 -17.60 36.27
CA GLU A 9 -9.18 -16.50 35.45
C GLU A 9 -8.15 -15.39 35.18
N GLN A 10 -7.06 -15.34 35.95
CA GLN A 10 -5.97 -14.38 35.76
C GLN A 10 -5.06 -14.75 34.58
N ILE A 11 -5.13 -15.99 34.08
CA ILE A 11 -4.32 -16.45 32.96
C ILE A 11 -5.09 -16.15 31.66
N ILE A 12 -4.78 -15.02 31.03
CA ILE A 12 -5.32 -14.66 29.73
C ILE A 12 -4.55 -15.42 28.66
N ILE A 13 -5.19 -16.41 28.03
CA ILE A 13 -4.63 -17.13 26.89
C ILE A 13 -4.91 -16.32 25.62
N PRO A 14 -3.89 -15.90 24.85
CA PRO A 14 -4.11 -15.22 23.59
C PRO A 14 -4.89 -16.10 22.61
N ASN A 15 -5.92 -15.56 21.95
CA ASN A 15 -6.83 -16.30 21.06
C ASN A 15 -6.12 -17.08 19.94
N GLN A 16 -4.97 -16.57 19.46
CA GLN A 16 -4.21 -17.18 18.37
C GLN A 16 -3.23 -18.27 18.83
N LEU A 17 -2.89 -18.30 20.13
CA LEU A 17 -1.88 -19.21 20.67
C LEU A 17 -2.21 -20.70 20.42
N PRO A 18 -3.46 -21.18 20.64
CA PRO A 18 -3.81 -22.57 20.38
C PRO A 18 -3.59 -22.99 18.92
N ALA A 19 -3.91 -22.12 17.96
CA ALA A 19 -3.74 -22.41 16.55
C ALA A 19 -2.26 -22.49 16.14
N ILE A 20 -1.43 -21.56 16.65
CA ILE A 20 0.02 -21.55 16.38
C ILE A 20 0.68 -22.84 16.90
N ILE A 21 0.34 -23.26 18.12
CA ILE A 21 0.88 -24.49 18.71
C ILE A 21 0.41 -25.73 17.95
N LYS A 22 -0.85 -25.76 17.50
CA LYS A 22 -1.41 -26.86 16.72
C LYS A 22 -0.66 -27.04 15.38
N GLU A 23 -0.46 -25.96 14.63
CA GLU A 23 0.24 -26.04 13.34
C GLU A 23 1.70 -26.41 13.52
N TYR A 24 2.42 -25.81 14.47
CA TYR A 24 3.79 -26.21 14.80
C TYR A 24 3.88 -27.71 15.13
N SER A 25 2.96 -28.22 15.96
CA SER A 25 2.94 -29.63 16.36
C SER A 25 2.73 -30.56 15.17
N LYS A 26 1.87 -30.21 14.20
CA LYS A 26 1.68 -31.00 12.97
C LYS A 26 2.97 -31.10 12.16
N VAL A 27 3.69 -29.98 12.01
CA VAL A 27 4.94 -29.96 11.25
C VAL A 27 6.01 -30.77 11.97
N VAL A 28 6.15 -30.66 13.29
CA VAL A 28 7.08 -31.50 14.06
C VAL A 28 6.79 -32.99 13.91
N LEU A 29 5.51 -33.39 13.99
CA LEU A 29 5.10 -34.79 13.82
C LEU A 29 5.38 -35.33 12.41
N ARG A 30 5.29 -34.46 11.40
CA ARG A 30 5.55 -34.82 10.00
C ARG A 30 7.04 -34.94 9.70
N GLU A 31 7.83 -33.95 10.13
CA GLU A 31 9.26 -33.86 9.81
C GLU A 31 10.14 -34.72 10.74
N GLN A 32 9.61 -35.11 11.91
CA GLN A 32 10.30 -35.91 12.93
C GLN A 32 11.78 -35.49 13.14
N PRO A 33 12.04 -34.20 13.46
CA PRO A 33 13.40 -33.69 13.52
C PRO A 33 14.20 -34.35 14.65
N SER A 34 15.44 -34.73 14.35
CA SER A 34 16.38 -35.26 15.34
C SER A 34 16.83 -34.22 16.36
N ASP A 35 16.86 -32.94 15.97
CA ASP A 35 17.08 -31.79 16.86
C ASP A 35 15.84 -30.90 16.88
N LEU A 36 15.02 -31.08 17.91
CA LEU A 36 13.78 -30.32 18.07
C LEU A 36 14.06 -28.83 18.30
N ILE A 37 15.11 -28.47 19.05
CA ILE A 37 15.37 -27.07 19.41
C ILE A 37 15.86 -26.30 18.19
N GLY A 38 16.85 -26.84 17.46
CA GLY A 38 17.32 -26.25 16.21
C GLY A 38 16.21 -26.15 15.17
N PHE A 39 15.35 -27.16 15.09
CA PHE A 39 14.16 -27.14 14.24
C PHE A 39 13.17 -26.05 14.66
N SER A 40 12.84 -25.91 15.95
CA SER A 40 11.95 -24.86 16.46
C SER A 40 12.48 -23.46 16.12
N ILE A 41 13.77 -23.22 16.35
CA ILE A 41 14.41 -21.93 16.07
C ILE A 41 14.28 -21.61 14.58
N LYS A 42 14.60 -22.58 13.71
CA LYS A 42 14.48 -22.40 12.26
C LYS A 42 13.03 -22.17 11.83
N TYR A 43 12.09 -22.98 12.32
CA TYR A 43 10.67 -22.90 12.00
C TYR A 43 10.07 -21.56 12.39
N PHE A 44 10.29 -21.10 13.62
CA PHE A 44 9.76 -19.81 14.08
C PHE A 44 10.49 -18.61 13.47
N LYS A 45 11.80 -18.72 13.16
CA LYS A 45 12.51 -17.70 12.36
C LYS A 45 11.95 -17.60 10.94
N GLN A 46 11.64 -18.74 10.31
CA GLN A 46 11.01 -18.77 9.00
C GLN A 46 9.60 -18.20 9.07
N LEU A 47 8.78 -18.59 10.04
CA LEU A 47 7.45 -18.00 10.24
C LEU A 47 7.50 -16.50 10.55
N SER A 48 8.48 -16.03 11.32
CA SER A 48 8.65 -14.59 11.57
C SER A 48 9.14 -13.85 10.34
N ALA A 49 9.92 -14.49 9.47
CA ALA A 49 10.38 -13.95 8.19
C ALA A 49 9.36 -14.12 7.05
N LEU A 50 8.38 -15.01 7.20
CA LEU A 50 7.19 -15.12 6.35
C LEU A 50 6.06 -14.20 6.82
N ARG A 51 5.99 -13.86 8.12
CA ARG A 51 5.06 -12.87 8.69
C ARG A 51 5.20 -11.42 8.21
N PRO A 52 6.34 -10.91 7.68
CA PRO A 52 6.32 -9.64 6.93
C PRO A 52 5.48 -9.73 5.65
N ASN A 53 5.15 -10.93 5.17
CA ASN A 53 4.35 -11.13 3.95
C ASN A 53 2.92 -11.64 4.23
N SER A 54 2.60 -11.98 5.48
CA SER A 54 1.21 -11.98 5.94
C SER A 54 1.01 -10.71 6.73
N VAL A 55 0.94 -9.58 6.01
CA VAL A 55 0.17 -8.44 6.50
C VAL A 55 -1.18 -9.05 6.86
N SER A 56 -1.46 -9.20 8.16
CA SER A 56 -2.86 -9.16 8.57
C SER A 56 -3.40 -7.91 7.88
N HIS A 57 -4.32 -8.07 6.94
CA HIS A 57 -5.11 -6.96 6.39
C HIS A 57 -5.94 -6.31 7.51
N GLU A 58 -5.32 -5.92 8.64
CA GLU A 58 -5.64 -4.64 9.23
C GLU A 58 -5.27 -3.65 8.14
N SER A 59 -6.27 -3.28 7.35
CA SER A 59 -6.17 -2.36 6.21
C SER A 59 -5.18 -1.25 6.57
N PHE A 60 -4.00 -1.25 5.94
CA PHE A 60 -3.09 -0.12 6.05
C PHE A 60 -3.86 1.07 5.46
N ALA A 61 -4.44 1.89 6.33
CA ALA A 61 -5.25 3.03 5.97
C ALA A 61 -4.48 4.27 6.45
N PRO A 62 -3.54 4.77 5.64
CA PRO A 62 -2.74 5.91 6.05
C PRO A 62 -3.60 7.17 6.16
N ASP A 63 -3.31 8.02 7.15
CA ASP A 63 -3.89 9.36 7.20
C ASP A 63 -3.35 10.17 6.02
N LEU A 64 -4.22 10.61 5.12
CA LEU A 64 -3.83 11.39 3.94
C LEU A 64 -3.03 12.64 4.30
N LYS A 65 -3.25 13.25 5.48
CA LYS A 65 -2.43 14.38 5.94
C LYS A 65 -0.98 14.00 6.17
N LEU A 66 -0.73 12.81 6.73
CA LEU A 66 0.62 12.26 6.89
C LEU A 66 1.23 11.95 5.52
N VAL A 67 0.46 11.35 4.61
CA VAL A 67 0.94 11.06 3.24
C VAL A 67 1.26 12.34 2.46
N SER A 68 0.47 13.41 2.60
CA SER A 68 0.80 14.73 2.07
C SER A 68 2.08 15.30 2.67
N GLY A 69 2.30 15.11 3.97
CA GLY A 69 3.54 15.48 4.64
C GLY A 69 4.75 14.73 4.06
N LEU A 70 4.61 13.41 3.86
CA LEU A 70 5.61 12.55 3.26
C LEU A 70 5.92 12.97 1.82
N TYR A 71 4.89 13.14 0.99
CA TYR A 71 5.04 13.55 -0.40
C TYR A 71 5.78 14.89 -0.52
N ARG A 72 5.45 15.87 0.34
CA ARG A 72 6.15 17.16 0.37
C ARG A 72 7.61 16.99 0.75
N ASP A 73 7.91 16.27 1.84
CA ASP A 73 9.29 16.08 2.28
C ASP A 73 10.13 15.37 1.18
N LEU A 74 9.57 14.36 0.52
CA LEU A 74 10.23 13.70 -0.62
C LEU A 74 10.40 14.63 -1.83
N SER A 75 9.41 15.48 -2.11
CA SER A 75 9.49 16.49 -3.18
C SER A 75 10.55 17.55 -2.90
N ASP A 76 10.77 17.86 -1.61
CA ASP A 76 11.82 18.76 -1.13
C ASP A 76 13.20 18.06 -1.05
N ASN A 77 13.33 16.85 -1.61
CA ASN A 77 14.56 16.03 -1.64
C ASN A 77 15.08 15.64 -0.25
N VAL A 78 14.20 15.48 0.74
CA VAL A 78 14.55 14.80 1.98
C VAL A 78 14.84 13.33 1.67
N ASP A 79 15.87 12.78 2.32
CA ASP A 79 16.22 11.37 2.22
C ASP A 79 15.00 10.46 2.51
N LEU A 80 14.81 9.44 1.65
CA LEU A 80 13.65 8.56 1.70
C LEU A 80 13.51 7.85 3.05
N GLU A 81 14.61 7.34 3.60
CA GLU A 81 14.59 6.58 4.85
C GLU A 81 14.25 7.52 6.02
N ALA A 82 14.82 8.73 6.03
CA ALA A 82 14.49 9.75 7.03
C ALA A 82 13.02 10.20 6.94
N ALA A 83 12.47 10.34 5.74
CA ALA A 83 11.06 10.73 5.54
C ALA A 83 10.10 9.60 5.98
N VAL A 84 10.43 8.35 5.65
CA VAL A 84 9.68 7.14 6.05
C VAL A 84 9.64 7.00 7.57
N GLU A 85 10.77 7.22 8.26
CA GLU A 85 10.85 7.21 9.72
C GLU A 85 10.01 8.34 10.33
N LYS A 86 10.17 9.57 9.83
CA LYS A 86 9.44 10.76 10.31
C LYS A 86 7.92 10.60 10.22
N HIS A 87 7.42 10.02 9.13
CA HIS A 87 5.99 9.82 8.89
C HIS A 87 5.47 8.46 9.37
N LEU A 88 6.30 7.71 10.11
CA LEU A 88 5.94 6.45 10.75
C LEU A 88 5.36 5.41 9.78
N ILE A 89 5.91 5.36 8.55
CA ILE A 89 5.46 4.39 7.56
C ILE A 89 5.86 2.98 8.02
N PRO A 90 4.93 2.01 8.07
CA PRO A 90 5.25 0.66 8.52
C PRO A 90 6.34 0.00 7.66
N GLN A 91 7.37 -0.55 8.31
CA GLN A 91 8.49 -1.20 7.63
C GLN A 91 8.09 -2.31 6.62
N PRO A 92 7.07 -3.15 6.88
CA PRO A 92 6.61 -4.12 5.88
C PRO A 92 6.08 -3.47 4.60
N VAL A 93 5.37 -2.34 4.73
CA VAL A 93 4.83 -1.58 3.59
C VAL A 93 5.98 -0.94 2.82
N HIS A 94 6.91 -0.29 3.52
CA HIS A 94 8.10 0.30 2.91
C HIS A 94 8.95 -0.74 2.16
N HIS A 95 9.18 -1.91 2.76
CA HIS A 95 9.92 -3.01 2.12
C HIS A 95 9.23 -3.55 0.86
N SER A 96 7.89 -3.62 0.88
CA SER A 96 7.10 -4.02 -0.29
C SER A 96 7.29 -3.04 -1.45
N ILE A 97 7.22 -1.73 -1.17
CA ILE A 97 7.46 -0.67 -2.16
C ILE A 97 8.88 -0.76 -2.73
N LYS A 98 9.91 -0.90 -1.88
CA LYS A 98 11.30 -1.06 -2.33
C LYS A 98 11.48 -2.29 -3.22
N SER A 99 10.83 -3.41 -2.88
CA SER A 99 10.86 -4.62 -3.70
C SER A 99 10.23 -4.39 -5.07
N MET A 100 9.07 -3.71 -5.13
CA MET A 100 8.41 -3.35 -6.40
C MET A 100 9.29 -2.43 -7.27
N LEU A 101 9.89 -1.40 -6.67
CA LEU A 101 10.79 -0.48 -7.37
C LEU A 101 12.04 -1.19 -7.90
N GLN A 102 12.64 -2.07 -7.09
CA GLN A 102 13.81 -2.85 -7.49
C GLN A 102 13.48 -3.81 -8.64
N MET A 103 12.33 -4.48 -8.60
CA MET A 103 11.86 -5.34 -9.69
C MET A 103 11.62 -4.55 -10.98
N ALA A 104 11.15 -3.31 -10.87
CA ALA A 104 10.93 -2.40 -12.00
C ALA A 104 12.18 -1.63 -12.44
N GLN A 105 13.31 -1.78 -11.74
CA GLN A 105 14.56 -1.03 -11.95
C GLN A 105 14.33 0.49 -11.98
N LEU A 106 13.48 0.98 -11.06
CA LEU A 106 13.17 2.41 -10.93
C LEU A 106 13.76 2.98 -9.65
N GLU A 107 14.23 4.23 -9.76
CA GLU A 107 14.57 5.04 -8.60
C GLU A 107 13.30 5.59 -7.93
N PRO A 108 13.27 5.66 -6.59
CA PRO A 108 12.13 6.22 -5.87
C PRO A 108 12.08 7.74 -6.04
N ASP A 109 11.08 8.24 -6.77
CA ASP A 109 10.67 9.65 -6.70
C ASP A 109 9.44 9.81 -5.81
N ALA A 110 9.15 11.05 -5.41
CA ALA A 110 8.04 11.36 -4.49
C ALA A 110 6.70 10.84 -5.02
N LEU A 111 6.43 11.04 -6.32
CA LEU A 111 5.16 10.63 -6.93
C LEU A 111 5.02 9.11 -6.98
N THR A 112 6.03 8.38 -7.48
CA THR A 112 5.96 6.91 -7.56
C THR A 112 5.84 6.30 -6.17
N TYR A 113 6.62 6.77 -5.20
CA TYR A 113 6.54 6.24 -3.83
C TYR A 113 5.13 6.42 -3.23
N THR A 114 4.55 7.61 -3.37
CA THR A 114 3.18 7.90 -2.91
C THR A 114 2.13 7.05 -3.63
N ILE A 115 2.23 6.88 -4.94
CA ILE A 115 1.31 6.04 -5.71
C ILE A 115 1.38 4.59 -5.23
N LEU A 116 2.57 4.03 -5.07
CA LEU A 116 2.75 2.66 -4.60
C LEU A 116 2.23 2.48 -3.17
N LEU A 117 2.50 3.43 -2.28
CA LEU A 117 1.99 3.43 -0.91
C LEU A 117 0.47 3.38 -0.87
N LEU A 118 -0.19 4.24 -1.64
CA LEU A 118 -1.66 4.31 -1.70
C LEU A 118 -2.27 3.11 -2.45
N SER A 119 -1.54 2.54 -3.42
CA SER A 119 -1.94 1.33 -4.13
C SER A 119 -1.95 0.09 -3.24
N LEU A 120 -1.03 0.03 -2.26
CA LEU A 120 -1.02 -1.00 -1.21
C LEU A 120 -2.10 -0.76 -0.14
N ALA A 121 -2.47 0.50 0.11
CA ALA A 121 -3.46 0.88 1.10
C ALA A 121 -4.91 0.63 0.66
N TYR A 122 -5.21 0.89 -0.61
CA TYR A 122 -6.58 0.85 -1.13
C TYR A 122 -6.75 -0.25 -2.17
N THR A 123 -7.94 -0.87 -2.20
CA THR A 123 -8.31 -1.91 -3.17
C THR A 123 -9.01 -1.36 -4.42
N SER A 124 -9.62 -0.18 -4.33
CA SER A 124 -10.25 0.51 -5.47
C SER A 124 -9.27 1.44 -6.18
N MET A 125 -9.14 1.29 -7.50
CA MET A 125 -8.36 2.19 -8.36
C MET A 125 -8.84 3.65 -8.25
N GLY A 126 -10.15 3.87 -8.24
CA GLY A 126 -10.73 5.21 -8.08
C GLY A 126 -10.27 5.87 -6.76
N LYS A 127 -10.27 5.12 -5.65
CA LYS A 127 -9.78 5.63 -4.37
C LYS A 127 -8.29 5.92 -4.35
N VAL A 128 -7.48 5.13 -5.07
CA VAL A 128 -6.05 5.43 -5.25
C VAL A 128 -5.88 6.75 -5.98
N VAL A 129 -6.54 6.93 -7.13
CA VAL A 129 -6.44 8.15 -7.94
C VAL A 129 -6.93 9.37 -7.16
N GLU A 130 -8.11 9.29 -6.51
CA GLU A 130 -8.64 10.35 -5.65
C GLU A 130 -7.65 10.76 -4.56
N SER A 131 -7.05 9.77 -3.89
CA SER A 131 -6.12 10.00 -2.79
C SER A 131 -4.79 10.58 -3.26
N VAL A 132 -4.24 10.10 -4.40
CA VAL A 132 -3.02 10.65 -4.99
C VAL A 132 -3.24 12.11 -5.42
N MET A 133 -4.38 12.42 -6.06
CA MET A 133 -4.75 13.78 -6.43
C MET A 133 -4.84 14.70 -5.19
N ALA A 134 -5.51 14.23 -4.13
CA ALA A 134 -5.61 14.97 -2.87
C ALA A 134 -4.24 15.18 -2.19
N VAL A 135 -3.36 14.18 -2.24
CA VAL A 135 -2.03 14.24 -1.61
C VAL A 135 -1.09 15.19 -2.34
N THR A 136 -1.13 15.20 -3.67
CA THR A 136 -0.26 16.03 -4.52
C THR A 136 -0.71 17.50 -4.55
N SER A 137 -1.99 17.77 -4.28
CA SER A 137 -2.56 19.12 -4.25
C SER A 137 -3.50 19.35 -3.06
N PRO A 138 -2.96 19.37 -1.83
CA PRO A 138 -3.77 19.49 -0.62
C PRO A 138 -4.40 20.88 -0.46
N THR A 139 -3.81 21.93 -1.04
CA THR A 139 -4.30 23.31 -0.98
C THR A 139 -5.42 23.60 -1.97
N HIS A 140 -5.57 22.79 -3.02
CA HIS A 140 -6.57 22.98 -4.08
C HIS A 140 -7.58 21.84 -4.12
N ASN A 141 -7.87 21.22 -2.98
CA ASN A 141 -8.89 20.16 -2.86
C ASN A 141 -8.71 19.01 -3.89
N GLY A 142 -7.46 18.67 -4.21
CA GLY A 142 -7.13 17.63 -5.19
C GLY A 142 -7.22 18.06 -6.65
N GLU A 143 -7.35 19.35 -6.95
CA GLU A 143 -7.18 19.88 -8.31
C GLU A 143 -5.70 19.84 -8.71
N ILE A 144 -5.41 19.15 -9.82
CA ILE A 144 -4.05 19.00 -10.35
C ILE A 144 -3.98 19.43 -11.81
N ARG A 145 -2.76 19.58 -12.32
CA ARG A 145 -2.52 19.77 -13.76
C ARG A 145 -2.75 18.46 -14.51
N ALA A 146 -3.32 18.56 -15.71
CA ALA A 146 -3.59 17.38 -16.56
C ALA A 146 -2.32 16.59 -16.90
N THR A 147 -1.17 17.27 -17.01
CA THR A 147 0.15 16.63 -17.13
C THR A 147 0.49 15.70 -15.96
N LEU A 148 0.21 16.13 -14.72
CA LEU A 148 0.40 15.29 -13.53
C LEU A 148 -0.57 14.11 -13.52
N LEU A 149 -1.80 14.28 -14.00
CA LEU A 149 -2.75 13.18 -14.12
C LEU A 149 -2.22 12.08 -15.06
N ILE A 150 -1.65 12.45 -16.21
CA ILE A 150 -1.02 11.50 -17.14
C ILE A 150 0.12 10.76 -16.44
N GLN A 151 1.00 11.47 -15.73
CA GLN A 151 2.10 10.86 -14.96
C GLN A 151 1.59 9.85 -13.92
N ILE A 152 0.49 10.16 -13.22
CA ILE A 152 -0.14 9.24 -12.27
C ILE A 152 -0.54 7.94 -12.97
N PHE A 153 -1.23 8.03 -14.13
CA PHE A 153 -1.64 6.83 -14.87
C PHE A 153 -0.49 6.10 -15.53
N GLU A 154 0.57 6.79 -15.96
CA GLU A 154 1.80 6.16 -16.45
C GLU A 154 2.43 5.28 -15.36
N VAL A 155 2.56 5.80 -14.14
CA VAL A 155 3.07 5.02 -13.01
C VAL A 155 2.12 3.86 -12.67
N LEU A 156 0.82 4.14 -12.52
CA LEU A 156 -0.14 3.09 -12.17
C LEU A 156 -0.17 1.97 -13.23
N SER A 157 -0.11 2.29 -14.53
CA SER A 157 -0.09 1.28 -15.61
C SER A 157 1.09 0.30 -15.53
N ARG A 158 2.17 0.70 -14.85
CA ARG A 158 3.37 -0.13 -14.68
C ARG A 158 3.33 -1.04 -13.45
N PHE A 159 2.64 -0.60 -12.41
CA PHE A 159 2.75 -1.20 -11.07
C PHE A 159 1.43 -1.74 -10.52
N ASP A 160 0.32 -1.15 -10.95
CA ASP A 160 -1.00 -1.48 -10.46
C ASP A 160 -1.72 -2.38 -11.47
N PRO A 161 -1.89 -3.67 -11.17
CA PRO A 161 -2.54 -4.60 -12.10
C PRO A 161 -4.01 -4.28 -12.34
N ARG A 162 -4.61 -3.34 -11.60
CA ARG A 162 -5.99 -2.87 -11.82
C ARG A 162 -6.12 -1.92 -13.00
N VAL A 163 -5.01 -1.34 -13.48
CA VAL A 163 -5.04 -0.44 -14.64
C VAL A 163 -5.02 -1.26 -15.93
N GLU A 164 -6.15 -1.27 -16.62
CA GLU A 164 -6.25 -1.87 -17.96
C GLU A 164 -5.43 -1.05 -18.98
N THR A 165 -4.92 -1.69 -20.03
CA THR A 165 -3.99 -1.08 -20.99
C THR A 165 -4.60 0.11 -21.74
N ASP A 166 -5.92 0.13 -21.89
CA ASP A 166 -6.69 1.19 -22.55
C ASP A 166 -6.97 2.39 -21.64
N VAL A 167 -6.86 2.28 -20.31
CA VAL A 167 -7.15 3.37 -19.36
C VAL A 167 -6.19 4.54 -19.57
N LEU A 168 -4.89 4.27 -19.76
CA LEU A 168 -3.88 5.30 -20.02
C LEU A 168 -4.11 5.99 -21.37
N GLU A 169 -4.46 5.22 -22.40
CA GLU A 169 -4.80 5.75 -23.73
C GLU A 169 -6.06 6.62 -23.68
N ALA A 170 -7.10 6.16 -22.99
CA ALA A 170 -8.34 6.89 -22.77
C ALA A 170 -8.11 8.19 -21.97
N CYS A 171 -7.32 8.14 -20.90
CA CYS A 171 -6.94 9.33 -20.12
C CYS A 171 -6.19 10.33 -20.99
N THR A 172 -5.21 9.89 -21.77
CA THR A 172 -4.42 10.76 -22.67
C THR A 172 -5.31 11.35 -23.78
N GLY A 173 -6.24 10.55 -24.34
CA GLY A 173 -7.24 11.02 -25.30
C GLY A 173 -8.15 12.10 -24.72
N TRP A 174 -8.66 11.87 -23.51
CA TRP A 174 -9.51 12.84 -22.80
C TRP A 174 -8.76 14.14 -22.49
N VAL A 175 -7.51 14.07 -22.01
CA VAL A 175 -6.68 15.26 -21.76
C VAL A 175 -6.42 16.05 -23.04
N LYS A 176 -6.17 15.38 -24.17
CA LYS A 176 -6.02 16.06 -25.48
C LYS A 176 -7.28 16.85 -25.85
N THR A 177 -8.46 16.30 -25.57
CA THR A 177 -9.72 17.02 -25.77
C THR A 177 -9.81 18.24 -24.85
N LEU A 178 -9.48 18.11 -23.57
CA LEU A 178 -9.47 19.26 -22.65
C LEU A 178 -8.52 20.37 -23.10
N VAL A 179 -7.32 20.02 -23.55
CA VAL A 179 -6.34 21.01 -24.05
C VAL A 179 -6.88 21.82 -25.23
N GLN A 180 -7.71 21.22 -26.08
CA GLN A 180 -8.36 21.93 -27.19
C GLN A 180 -9.38 22.99 -26.74
N PHE A 181 -10.05 22.77 -25.60
CA PHE A 181 -11.11 23.65 -25.11
C PHE A 181 -10.65 24.66 -24.05
N GLU A 182 -9.72 24.25 -23.17
CA GLU A 182 -9.33 25.01 -21.98
C GLU A 182 -7.92 25.61 -22.07
N GLY A 183 -7.19 25.31 -23.14
CA GLY A 183 -5.81 25.78 -23.37
C GLY A 183 -4.74 24.82 -22.84
N ASP A 184 -3.51 25.31 -22.76
CA ASP A 184 -2.37 24.45 -22.41
C ASP A 184 -2.38 24.05 -20.92
N ASN A 185 -2.13 22.76 -20.67
CA ASN A 185 -2.08 22.13 -19.34
C ASN A 185 -3.26 22.48 -18.38
N PRO A 186 -4.50 22.07 -18.72
CA PRO A 186 -5.70 22.40 -17.95
C PRO A 186 -5.68 21.80 -16.54
N VAL A 187 -6.50 22.37 -15.65
CA VAL A 187 -6.68 21.89 -14.29
C VAL A 187 -7.80 20.86 -14.26
N VAL A 188 -7.57 19.74 -13.60
CA VAL A 188 -8.51 18.62 -13.50
C VAL A 188 -8.77 18.26 -12.04
N SER A 189 -10.03 17.98 -11.74
CA SER A 189 -10.49 17.50 -10.42
C SER A 189 -10.94 16.04 -10.50
N TYR A 190 -10.92 15.32 -9.38
CA TYR A 190 -11.34 13.92 -9.36
C TYR A 190 -12.79 13.70 -9.87
N PRO A 191 -13.78 14.57 -9.57
CA PRO A 191 -15.11 14.48 -10.17
C PRO A 191 -15.12 14.57 -11.71
N MET A 192 -14.20 15.34 -12.32
CA MET A 192 -14.06 15.39 -13.78
C MET A 192 -13.51 14.09 -14.34
N VAL A 193 -12.52 13.50 -13.66
CA VAL A 193 -11.94 12.19 -14.00
C VAL A 193 -13.00 11.10 -13.95
N VAL A 194 -13.83 11.07 -12.89
CA VAL A 194 -14.97 10.12 -12.78
C VAL A 194 -15.96 10.32 -13.93
N LYS A 195 -16.33 11.57 -14.25
CA LYS A 195 -17.25 11.88 -15.36
C LYS A 195 -16.70 11.48 -16.73
N ALA A 196 -15.38 11.45 -16.90
CA ALA A 196 -14.75 11.02 -18.14
C ALA A 196 -14.91 9.50 -18.40
N GLY A 197 -15.23 8.72 -17.36
CA GLY A 197 -15.72 7.34 -17.49
C GLY A 197 -14.67 6.27 -17.74
N PHE A 198 -13.39 6.62 -17.89
CA PHE A 198 -12.32 5.66 -18.17
C PHE A 198 -11.83 4.88 -16.92
N LEU A 199 -12.21 5.31 -15.71
CA LEU A 199 -11.87 4.59 -14.47
C LEU A 199 -12.78 3.39 -14.17
N GLY A 200 -13.79 3.13 -15.01
CA GLY A 200 -14.62 1.94 -14.94
C GLY A 200 -15.20 1.68 -13.55
N ASP A 201 -16.26 2.39 -13.16
CA ASP A 201 -17.08 1.94 -12.04
C ASP A 201 -17.87 0.70 -12.50
N LYS A 202 -17.25 -0.48 -12.45
CA LYS A 202 -18.02 -1.70 -12.17
C LYS A 202 -18.42 -1.60 -10.71
N THR A 203 -19.42 -0.76 -10.45
CA THR A 203 -20.24 -0.90 -9.25
C THR A 203 -20.60 -2.38 -9.16
N ASP A 204 -20.24 -3.01 -8.05
CA ASP A 204 -20.62 -4.37 -7.71
C ASP A 204 -22.14 -4.49 -7.88
N ASN A 205 -22.54 -5.05 -9.02
CA ASN A 205 -23.91 -5.40 -9.28
C ASN A 205 -24.09 -6.85 -8.84
N LYS A 206 -24.13 -7.06 -7.52
CA LYS A 206 -24.95 -8.08 -6.83
C LYS A 206 -24.78 -8.06 -5.32
#